data_AF-A0AAW0C793-F1
#
_entry.id   AF-A0AAW0C793-F1
#
_cell.length_a   1.000
_cell.length_b   1.000
_cell.length_c   1.000
_cell.angle_alpha   90.00
_cell.angle_beta   90.00
_cell.angle_gamma   90.00
#
_symmetry.space_group_name_H-M   'P 1'
#
loop_
_entity.id
_entity.type
_entity.pdbx_description
1 polymer ?
#
loop_
_entity_poly.entity_id
_entity_poly.type
_entity_poly.pdbx_seq_one_letter_code
_entity_poly.pdbx_strand_id
1 'polypeptide(L)'
;MPARLFDLCDDDAVQEIRRNSGITVEVINRNGVPSHLSTAYLLKPHRESSRMIVVYSAATAMQLVRLQCASWPEIIAQLHALGAPFNIVVEHAGFVPSSYQPQLRRCASHGVRPEEYVPDRHDWRRYICLLEKFLHSPRGRLALQAGGVVARLARLVIQDSRLELTAEDVDVETAEEHLKKGETSVFYHRLRSAEEDLILGVYSIKMNQLNHIDPSGHQEERVSWWPQAGAFFNSELNVGWWTQDCENWFQEILGQFRKNTAQLLNNARWAKRIRGYNAALRASKNLDAICADFLDTGALT
;
A
#
# COMPACT_ATOMS: atom_id res chain seq x y z
N MET A 1 -37.82 2.36 15.00
CA MET A 1 -37.92 2.57 13.54
C MET A 1 -36.75 1.86 12.88
N PRO A 2 -36.96 0.74 12.18
CA PRO A 2 -35.85 -0.01 11.58
C PRO A 2 -35.83 0.07 10.04
N ALA A 3 -34.61 -0.04 9.50
CA ALA A 3 -34.29 -0.45 8.12
C ALA A 3 -34.73 0.47 6.96
N ARG A 4 -34.05 1.60 6.79
CA ARG A 4 -33.76 2.20 5.47
C ARG A 4 -32.27 2.55 5.35
N LEU A 5 -31.42 1.69 5.90
CA LEU A 5 -29.98 1.87 5.87
C LEU A 5 -29.47 1.32 4.52
N PHE A 6 -29.53 2.16 3.50
CA PHE A 6 -28.88 2.04 2.19
C PHE A 6 -29.41 0.94 1.25
N ASP A 7 -30.55 1.22 0.60
CA ASP A 7 -30.83 0.61 -0.70
C ASP A 7 -30.11 1.45 -1.76
N LEU A 8 -29.01 0.93 -2.34
CA LEU A 8 -28.18 1.64 -3.33
C LEU A 8 -28.88 1.75 -4.70
N CYS A 9 -30.09 1.22 -4.84
CA CYS A 9 -30.93 1.33 -6.02
C CYS A 9 -31.89 2.53 -5.98
N ASP A 10 -31.88 3.33 -4.91
CA ASP A 10 -32.71 4.52 -4.76
C ASP A 10 -31.95 5.77 -5.26
N ASP A 11 -32.40 6.36 -6.37
CA ASP A 11 -31.81 7.58 -6.96
C ASP A 11 -31.78 8.73 -5.93
N ASP A 12 -32.74 8.79 -5.00
CA ASP A 12 -32.77 9.82 -3.95
C ASP A 12 -31.62 9.65 -2.96
N ALA A 13 -31.26 8.40 -2.60
CA ALA A 13 -30.14 8.12 -1.72
C ALA A 13 -28.79 8.46 -2.39
N VAL A 14 -28.67 8.24 -3.70
CA VAL A 14 -27.49 8.63 -4.48
C VAL A 14 -27.34 10.16 -4.50
N GLN A 15 -28.42 10.89 -4.74
CA GLN A 15 -28.42 12.36 -4.74
C GLN A 15 -28.14 12.95 -3.33
N GLU A 16 -28.60 12.29 -2.27
CA GLU A 16 -28.31 12.71 -0.89
C GLU A 16 -26.84 12.50 -0.54
N ILE A 17 -26.24 11.37 -0.93
CA ILE A 17 -24.80 11.13 -0.78
C ILE A 17 -24.00 12.21 -1.53
N ARG A 18 -24.39 12.57 -2.77
CA ARG A 18 -23.73 13.65 -3.54
C ARG A 18 -23.78 15.00 -2.83
N ARG A 19 -24.96 15.40 -2.32
CA ARG A 19 -25.14 16.71 -1.67
C ARG A 19 -24.36 16.83 -0.37
N ASN A 20 -24.15 15.70 0.31
CA ASN A 20 -23.56 15.67 1.65
C ASN A 20 -22.12 15.12 1.67
N SER A 21 -21.56 14.68 0.54
CA SER A 21 -20.19 14.21 0.48
C SER A 21 -19.22 15.39 0.55
N GLY A 22 -18.32 15.39 1.55
CA GLY A 22 -17.23 16.36 1.64
C GLY A 22 -16.03 16.09 0.73
N ILE A 23 -16.14 15.12 -0.19
CA ILE A 23 -15.10 14.68 -1.12
C ILE A 23 -15.71 14.53 -2.51
N THR A 24 -15.01 15.00 -3.54
CA THR A 24 -15.27 14.63 -4.93
C THR A 24 -14.39 13.44 -5.33
N VAL A 25 -14.96 12.47 -6.04
CA VAL A 25 -14.23 11.31 -6.55
C VAL A 25 -14.16 11.38 -8.07
N GLU A 26 -12.95 11.47 -8.61
CA GLU A 26 -12.69 11.41 -10.06
C GLU A 26 -12.10 10.04 -10.42
N VAL A 27 -12.69 9.37 -11.41
CA VAL A 27 -12.19 8.09 -11.93
C VAL A 27 -11.09 8.35 -12.97
N ILE A 28 -9.92 7.76 -12.77
CA ILE A 28 -8.78 7.85 -13.69
C ILE A 28 -8.46 6.46 -14.25
N ASN A 29 -8.64 6.29 -15.55
CA ASN A 29 -8.31 5.06 -16.26
C ASN A 29 -6.83 5.02 -16.66
N ARG A 30 -6.14 3.95 -16.27
CA ARG A 30 -4.76 3.61 -16.61
C ARG A 30 -4.74 2.76 -17.86
N ASN A 31 -4.33 3.37 -18.96
CA ASN A 31 -4.13 2.66 -20.22
C ASN A 31 -3.04 1.58 -20.07
N GLY A 32 -3.34 0.34 -20.50
CA GLY A 32 -2.35 -0.74 -20.60
C GLY A 32 -2.08 -1.58 -19.33
N VAL A 33 -2.90 -1.45 -18.28
CA VAL A 33 -2.77 -2.21 -17.01
C VAL A 33 -3.94 -3.22 -16.88
N PRO A 34 -3.76 -4.40 -16.23
CA PRO A 34 -4.86 -5.35 -16.00
C PRO A 34 -6.09 -4.71 -15.31
N SER A 35 -7.30 -5.15 -15.67
CA SER A 35 -8.59 -4.50 -15.36
C SER A 35 -8.90 -4.20 -13.88
N HIS A 36 -8.28 -4.88 -12.92
CA HIS A 36 -8.46 -4.63 -11.48
C HIS A 36 -7.43 -3.65 -10.89
N LEU A 37 -6.47 -3.21 -11.72
CA LEU A 37 -5.46 -2.18 -11.42
C LEU A 37 -5.49 -1.06 -12.46
N SER A 38 -6.41 -1.15 -13.43
CA SER A 38 -6.58 -0.18 -14.51
C SER A 38 -7.29 1.08 -14.06
N THR A 39 -7.88 1.09 -12.86
CA THR A 39 -8.69 2.22 -12.41
C THR A 39 -8.12 2.75 -11.10
N ALA A 40 -7.94 4.06 -11.06
CA ALA A 40 -7.52 4.81 -9.88
C ALA A 40 -8.63 5.81 -9.53
N TYR A 41 -8.85 6.02 -8.24
CA TYR A 41 -9.87 6.95 -7.75
C TYR A 41 -9.17 8.12 -7.07
N LEU A 42 -9.27 9.29 -7.69
CA LEU A 42 -8.71 10.54 -7.20
C LEU A 42 -9.73 11.22 -6.29
N LEU A 43 -9.38 11.33 -5.01
CA LEU A 43 -10.17 11.93 -3.95
C LEU A 43 -9.74 13.38 -3.75
N LYS A 44 -10.70 14.31 -3.83
CA LYS A 44 -10.52 15.75 -3.64
C LYS A 44 -11.37 16.22 -2.45
N PRO A 45 -10.76 16.49 -1.27
CA PRO A 45 -11.48 17.05 -0.14
C PRO A 45 -11.98 18.46 -0.49
N HIS A 46 -13.24 18.77 -0.20
CA HIS A 46 -13.81 20.09 -0.51
C HIS A 46 -13.18 21.23 0.30
N ARG A 47 -12.71 20.95 1.52
CA ARG A 47 -12.08 21.95 2.39
C ARG A 47 -10.64 22.29 2.00
N GLU A 48 -9.95 21.39 1.29
CA GLU A 48 -8.58 21.60 0.82
C GLU A 48 -8.44 21.16 -0.65
N SER A 49 -9.03 21.93 -1.58
CA SER A 49 -9.09 21.58 -3.00
C SER A 49 -7.72 21.43 -3.69
N SER A 50 -6.64 21.95 -3.10
CA SER A 50 -5.27 21.77 -3.59
C SER A 50 -4.66 20.41 -3.22
N ARG A 51 -5.26 19.68 -2.27
CA ARG A 51 -4.75 18.40 -1.80
C ARG A 51 -5.52 17.27 -2.45
N MET A 52 -4.78 16.27 -2.94
CA MET A 52 -5.36 15.13 -3.63
C MET A 52 -4.79 13.81 -3.13
N ILE A 53 -5.66 12.80 -3.07
CA ILE A 53 -5.29 11.43 -2.67
C ILE A 53 -5.74 10.48 -3.76
N VAL A 54 -4.89 9.54 -4.15
CA VAL A 54 -5.30 8.42 -5.01
C VAL A 54 -5.43 7.15 -4.20
N VAL A 55 -6.54 6.46 -4.38
CA VAL A 55 -6.72 5.07 -3.94
C VAL A 55 -6.99 4.17 -5.15
N TYR A 56 -6.66 2.90 -5.03
CA TYR A 56 -6.84 1.89 -6.09
C TYR A 56 -7.98 0.90 -5.80
N SER A 57 -8.66 1.06 -4.67
CA SER A 57 -9.81 0.26 -4.26
C SER A 57 -11.05 1.14 -4.34
N ALA A 58 -12.00 0.72 -5.17
CA ALA A 58 -13.30 1.39 -5.31
C ALA A 58 -14.08 1.31 -4.00
N ALA A 59 -13.99 0.17 -3.30
CA ALA A 59 -14.60 -0.02 -1.99
C ALA A 59 -14.06 0.97 -0.96
N THR A 60 -12.74 1.25 -0.99
CA THR A 60 -12.11 2.25 -0.10
C THR A 60 -12.60 3.65 -0.43
N ALA A 61 -12.65 4.03 -1.71
CA ALA A 61 -13.17 5.33 -2.14
C ALA A 61 -14.64 5.53 -1.69
N MET A 62 -15.49 4.53 -1.97
CA MET A 62 -16.89 4.54 -1.56
C MET A 62 -17.08 4.61 -0.04
N GLN A 63 -16.25 3.90 0.72
CA GLN A 63 -16.30 3.97 2.18
C GLN A 63 -15.99 5.37 2.70
N LEU A 64 -14.99 6.05 2.15
CA LEU A 64 -14.64 7.41 2.55
C LEU A 64 -15.75 8.42 2.23
N VAL A 65 -16.41 8.27 1.08
CA VAL A 65 -17.58 9.08 0.72
C VAL A 65 -18.73 8.84 1.71
N ARG A 66 -19.01 7.57 2.04
CA ARG A 66 -20.07 7.21 3.01
C ARG A 66 -19.81 7.72 4.42
N LEU A 67 -18.54 7.80 4.81
CA LEU A 67 -18.13 8.38 6.08
C LEU A 67 -18.22 9.91 6.11
N GLN A 68 -18.59 10.55 5.00
CA GLN A 68 -18.73 12.01 4.87
C GLN A 68 -17.49 12.77 5.36
N CYS A 69 -16.31 12.19 5.15
CA CYS A 69 -15.06 12.88 5.45
C CYS A 69 -15.01 14.18 4.62
N ALA A 70 -14.61 15.28 5.23
CA ALA A 70 -14.66 16.59 4.57
C ALA A 70 -13.30 17.28 4.48
N SER A 71 -12.34 16.81 5.27
CA SER A 71 -11.00 17.37 5.33
C SER A 71 -9.91 16.32 5.10
N TRP A 72 -8.76 16.78 4.66
CA TRP A 72 -7.56 15.99 4.45
C TRP A 72 -7.15 15.18 5.68
N PRO A 73 -7.05 15.75 6.90
CA PRO A 73 -6.63 14.98 8.07
C PRO A 73 -7.61 13.88 8.43
N GLU A 74 -8.92 14.09 8.22
CA GLU A 74 -9.95 13.06 8.42
C GLU A 74 -9.75 11.89 7.44
N ILE A 75 -9.54 12.18 6.15
CA ILE A 75 -9.35 11.15 5.14
C ILE A 75 -8.09 10.33 5.43
N ILE A 76 -6.96 10.98 5.72
CA ILE A 76 -5.70 10.30 6.08
C ILE A 76 -5.89 9.47 7.34
N ALA A 77 -6.56 10.00 8.37
CA ALA A 77 -6.86 9.27 9.59
C ALA A 77 -7.68 8.00 9.33
N GLN A 78 -8.70 8.08 8.46
CA GLN A 78 -9.51 6.92 8.09
C GLN A 78 -8.72 5.91 7.28
N LEU A 79 -7.92 6.34 6.30
CA LEU A 79 -7.06 5.46 5.50
C LEU A 79 -6.05 4.72 6.39
N HIS A 80 -5.46 5.40 7.37
CA HIS A 80 -4.57 4.77 8.36
C HIS A 80 -5.29 3.80 9.28
N ALA A 81 -6.49 4.14 9.75
CA ALA A 81 -7.31 3.26 10.58
C ALA A 81 -7.73 2.00 9.82
N LEU A 82 -8.11 2.14 8.55
CA LEU A 82 -8.40 1.04 7.65
C LEU A 82 -7.13 0.27 7.24
N GLY A 83 -5.94 0.86 7.38
CA GLY A 83 -4.71 0.29 6.82
C GLY A 83 -4.76 0.11 5.30
N ALA A 84 -5.57 0.90 4.62
CA ALA A 84 -5.76 0.86 3.18
C ALA A 84 -4.57 1.51 2.46
N PRO A 85 -4.14 1.00 1.30
CA PRO A 85 -3.13 1.65 0.49
C PRO A 85 -3.70 2.91 -0.17
N PHE A 86 -2.92 3.98 -0.18
CA PHE A 86 -3.25 5.24 -0.85
C PHE A 86 -1.96 5.92 -1.31
N ASN A 87 -2.06 6.99 -2.10
CA ASN A 87 -0.94 7.85 -2.43
C ASN A 87 -1.37 9.31 -2.33
N ILE A 88 -0.52 10.13 -1.74
CA ILE A 88 -0.65 11.58 -1.80
C ILE A 88 -0.13 12.05 -3.14
N VAL A 89 -0.88 12.91 -3.81
CA VAL A 89 -0.59 13.27 -5.19
C VAL A 89 -0.69 14.77 -5.45
N VAL A 90 0.01 15.21 -6.49
CA VAL A 90 -0.08 16.56 -7.04
C VAL A 90 -0.44 16.50 -8.53
N GLU A 91 -1.30 17.41 -8.98
CA GLU A 91 -1.73 17.50 -10.39
C GLU A 91 -0.90 18.58 -11.09
N HIS A 92 -0.34 18.27 -12.25
CA HIS A 92 0.47 19.20 -13.03
C HIS A 92 0.12 19.13 -14.52
N ALA A 93 0.06 20.29 -15.17
CA ALA A 93 -0.18 20.40 -16.61
C ALA A 93 1.12 20.22 -17.41
N GLY A 94 1.09 19.47 -18.51
CA GLY A 94 2.13 19.55 -19.55
C GLY A 94 3.54 19.03 -19.19
N PHE A 95 3.70 18.10 -18.25
CA PHE A 95 5.02 17.53 -17.96
C PHE A 95 5.31 16.30 -18.83
N VAL A 96 6.37 16.38 -19.62
CA VAL A 96 7.05 15.21 -20.21
C VAL A 96 8.05 14.74 -19.16
N PRO A 97 8.04 13.48 -18.72
CA PRO A 97 8.98 12.98 -17.73
C PRO A 97 10.41 13.35 -18.16
N SER A 98 11.07 14.15 -17.33
CA SER A 98 12.50 14.38 -17.52
C SER A 98 13.17 13.00 -17.53
N SER A 99 14.01 12.73 -18.53
CA SER A 99 14.87 11.53 -18.54
C SER A 99 15.89 11.54 -17.40
N TYR A 100 15.88 12.58 -16.56
CA TYR A 100 16.63 12.68 -15.34
C TYR A 100 16.21 11.58 -14.37
N GLN A 101 17.06 10.56 -14.26
CA GLN A 101 17.01 9.63 -13.14
C GLN A 101 17.68 10.34 -11.96
N PRO A 102 16.93 10.78 -10.92
CA PRO A 102 17.55 11.36 -9.73
C PRO A 102 18.61 10.39 -9.20
N GLN A 103 19.77 10.91 -8.81
CA GLN A 103 20.85 10.07 -8.29
C GLN A 103 20.31 9.19 -7.16
N LEU A 104 20.19 7.90 -7.45
CA LEU A 104 19.55 6.93 -6.56
C LEU A 104 20.37 6.85 -5.27
N ARG A 105 19.88 7.49 -4.20
CA ARG A 105 20.41 7.21 -2.87
C ARG A 105 20.22 5.73 -2.60
N ARG A 106 21.34 5.02 -2.45
CA ARG A 106 21.34 3.58 -2.16
C ARG A 106 20.57 3.36 -0.86
N CYS A 107 19.52 2.53 -0.92
CA CYS A 107 18.86 2.05 0.28
C CYS A 107 19.80 1.03 0.95
N ALA A 108 19.81 1.01 2.29
CA ALA A 108 20.54 -0.02 3.01
C ALA A 108 19.97 -1.40 2.63
N SER A 109 20.83 -2.42 2.59
CA SER A 109 20.44 -3.80 2.36
C SER A 109 20.91 -4.66 3.53
N HIS A 110 20.19 -5.73 3.81
CA HIS A 110 20.62 -6.77 4.76
C HIS A 110 21.78 -7.62 4.21
N GLY A 111 22.09 -7.45 2.92
CA GLY A 111 23.23 -8.05 2.24
C GLY A 111 22.97 -9.48 1.76
N VAL A 112 24.00 -10.08 1.17
CA VAL A 112 24.00 -11.47 0.72
C VAL A 112 24.60 -12.35 1.81
N ARG A 113 23.94 -13.47 2.11
CA ARG A 113 24.31 -14.47 3.11
C ARG A 113 24.77 -15.76 2.45
N PRO A 114 25.67 -16.52 3.10
CA PRO A 114 26.07 -17.84 2.60
C PRO A 114 24.88 -18.79 2.59
N GLU A 115 25.03 -19.92 1.89
CA GLU A 115 24.07 -21.01 1.93
C GLU A 115 23.84 -21.50 3.37
N GLU A 116 22.66 -22.07 3.64
CA GLU A 116 22.26 -22.58 4.96
C GLU A 116 22.27 -21.55 6.09
N TYR A 117 22.30 -20.26 5.76
CA TYR A 117 22.31 -19.19 6.76
C TYR A 117 21.08 -19.25 7.67
N VAL A 118 21.33 -19.43 8.96
CA VAL A 118 20.30 -19.35 10.00
C VAL A 118 20.45 -18.01 10.72
N PRO A 119 19.45 -17.12 10.64
CA PRO A 119 19.51 -15.83 11.31
C PRO A 119 19.45 -16.00 12.82
N ASP A 120 20.14 -15.13 13.54
CA ASP A 120 20.16 -15.14 15.01
C ASP A 120 19.47 -13.88 15.60
N ARG A 121 19.58 -13.73 16.92
CA ARG A 121 19.05 -12.56 17.63
C ARG A 121 19.73 -11.25 17.24
N HIS A 122 21.01 -11.29 16.82
CA HIS A 122 21.73 -10.11 16.35
C HIS A 122 21.22 -9.67 14.99
N ASP A 123 20.89 -10.60 14.08
CA ASP A 123 20.25 -10.27 12.81
C ASP A 123 18.91 -9.57 13.00
N TRP A 124 18.07 -10.08 13.91
CA TRP A 124 16.80 -9.43 14.24
C TRP A 124 17.00 -8.01 14.78
N ARG A 125 17.92 -7.83 15.72
CA ARG A 125 18.25 -6.49 16.27
C ARG A 125 18.78 -5.55 15.20
N ARG A 126 19.63 -6.04 14.30
CA ARG A 126 20.15 -5.28 13.18
C ARG A 126 19.01 -4.87 12.23
N TYR A 127 18.11 -5.80 11.92
CA TYR A 127 16.93 -5.51 11.12
C TYR A 127 16.08 -4.40 11.74
N ILE A 128 15.73 -4.50 13.03
CA ILE A 128 14.95 -3.47 13.72
C ILE A 128 15.66 -2.12 13.71
N CYS A 129 16.96 -2.07 13.99
CA CYS A 129 17.74 -0.84 13.94
C CYS A 129 17.73 -0.18 12.55
N LEU A 130 17.86 -0.99 11.48
CA LEU A 130 17.79 -0.48 10.10
C LEU A 130 16.39 -0.02 9.72
N LEU A 131 15.36 -0.78 10.14
CA LEU A 131 13.96 -0.45 9.94
C LEU A 131 13.62 0.89 10.58
N GLU A 132 13.92 1.06 11.88
CA GLU A 132 13.66 2.29 12.61
C GLU A 132 14.40 3.47 11.98
N LYS A 133 15.69 3.31 11.66
CA LYS A 133 16.47 4.36 11.00
C LYS A 133 15.86 4.77 9.66
N PHE A 134 15.38 3.82 8.87
CA PHE A 134 14.77 4.11 7.57
C PHE A 134 13.41 4.78 7.71
N LEU A 135 12.55 4.28 8.61
CA LEU A 135 11.20 4.81 8.80
C LEU A 135 11.17 6.26 9.31
N HIS A 136 12.20 6.68 10.07
CA HIS A 136 12.37 8.08 10.47
C HIS A 136 12.95 8.98 9.35
N SER A 137 13.34 8.42 8.20
CA SER A 137 13.77 9.22 7.05
C SER A 137 12.56 9.74 6.28
N PRO A 138 12.71 10.83 5.49
CA PRO A 138 11.62 11.34 4.65
C PRO A 138 10.99 10.28 3.74
N ARG A 139 11.80 9.41 3.13
CA ARG A 139 11.30 8.30 2.29
C ARG A 139 10.64 7.19 3.10
N GLY A 140 11.06 6.99 4.35
CA GLY A 140 10.45 6.03 5.27
C GLY A 140 8.96 6.28 5.52
N ARG A 141 8.54 7.55 5.48
CA ARG A 141 7.13 7.95 5.66
C ARG A 141 6.20 7.41 4.58
N LEU A 142 6.72 7.17 3.37
CA LEU A 142 5.96 6.53 2.29
C LEU A 142 5.46 5.13 2.68
N ALA A 143 6.10 4.48 3.66
CA ALA A 143 5.64 3.20 4.19
C ALA A 143 4.24 3.29 4.83
N LEU A 144 3.83 4.45 5.36
CA LEU A 144 2.48 4.67 5.88
C LEU A 144 1.41 4.55 4.78
N GLN A 145 1.76 4.89 3.54
CA GLN A 145 0.89 4.91 2.38
C GLN A 145 0.75 3.52 1.70
N ALA A 146 1.69 2.61 1.95
CA ALA A 146 1.79 1.31 1.26
C ALA A 146 0.66 0.32 1.61
N GLY A 147 -0.12 0.58 2.67
CA GLY A 147 -1.10 -0.36 3.21
C GLY A 147 -0.49 -1.65 3.77
N GLY A 148 -1.35 -2.58 4.19
CA GLY A 148 -0.95 -3.94 4.58
C GLY A 148 0.15 -4.01 5.64
N VAL A 149 1.04 -5.01 5.50
CA VAL A 149 2.13 -5.28 6.46
C VAL A 149 3.13 -4.13 6.54
N VAL A 150 3.47 -3.52 5.40
CA VAL A 150 4.42 -2.40 5.33
C VAL A 150 3.92 -1.21 6.13
N ALA A 151 2.67 -0.79 5.93
CA ALA A 151 2.10 0.30 6.69
C ALA A 151 1.87 -0.06 8.16
N ARG A 152 1.55 -1.32 8.46
CA ARG A 152 1.44 -1.78 9.86
C ARG A 152 2.77 -1.69 10.61
N LEU A 153 3.87 -2.08 9.96
CA LEU A 153 5.23 -1.94 10.50
C LEU A 153 5.60 -0.47 10.67
N ALA A 154 5.30 0.38 9.69
CA ALA A 154 5.52 1.82 9.77
C ALA A 154 4.84 2.42 11.02
N ARG A 155 3.57 2.06 11.26
CA ARG A 155 2.80 2.50 12.44
C ARG A 155 3.29 1.96 13.79
N LEU A 156 4.18 0.96 13.82
CA LEU A 156 4.84 0.56 15.08
C LEU A 156 5.92 1.56 15.50
N VAL A 157 6.52 2.26 14.52
CA VAL A 157 7.66 3.16 14.74
C VAL A 157 7.21 4.62 14.70
N ILE A 158 6.39 4.98 13.71
CA ILE A 158 5.91 6.36 13.49
C ILE A 158 4.60 6.54 14.25
N GLN A 159 4.65 7.26 15.37
CA GLN A 159 3.52 7.42 16.28
C GLN A 159 2.47 8.43 15.79
N ASP A 160 2.89 9.54 15.15
CA ASP A 160 1.97 10.55 14.62
C ASP A 160 1.99 10.62 13.09
N SER A 161 1.46 9.56 12.49
CA SER A 161 1.32 9.45 11.04
C SER A 161 0.49 10.56 10.37
N ARG A 162 -0.31 11.34 11.11
CA ARG A 162 -1.21 12.37 10.56
C ARG A 162 -0.51 13.69 10.24
N LEU A 163 0.58 13.98 10.95
CA LEU A 163 1.34 15.22 10.80
C LEU A 163 2.53 15.11 9.84
N GLU A 164 2.87 13.89 9.40
CA GLU A 164 4.11 13.65 8.67
C GLU A 164 3.96 13.62 7.14
N LEU A 165 2.72 13.64 6.63
CA LEU A 165 2.44 13.47 5.22
C LEU A 165 1.67 14.66 4.65
N THR A 166 2.33 15.46 3.82
CA THR A 166 1.72 16.62 3.14
C THR A 166 1.83 16.46 1.62
N ALA A 167 0.98 17.17 0.87
CA ALA A 167 1.09 17.22 -0.60
C ALA A 167 2.37 17.92 -1.05
N GLU A 168 2.95 18.79 -0.22
CA GLU A 168 4.22 19.48 -0.47
C GLU A 168 5.42 18.52 -0.44
N ASP A 169 5.27 17.32 0.13
CA ASP A 169 6.30 16.28 0.10
C ASP A 169 6.43 15.60 -1.28
N VAL A 170 5.51 15.89 -2.22
CA VAL A 170 5.55 15.35 -3.59
C VAL A 170 6.20 16.34 -4.53
N ASP A 171 7.37 15.96 -5.04
CA ASP A 171 8.09 16.72 -6.05
C ASP A 171 7.90 16.07 -7.43
N VAL A 172 7.29 16.82 -8.35
CA VAL A 172 6.99 16.39 -9.72
C VAL A 172 8.25 15.98 -10.48
N GLU A 173 9.40 16.62 -10.21
CA GLU A 173 10.64 16.31 -10.90
C GLU A 173 11.26 14.98 -10.46
N THR A 174 10.93 14.52 -9.25
CA THR A 174 11.50 13.31 -8.66
C THR A 174 10.49 12.18 -8.44
N ALA A 175 9.21 12.42 -8.72
CA ALA A 175 8.15 11.43 -8.62
C ALA A 175 8.41 10.22 -9.53
N GLU A 176 8.33 9.02 -8.95
CA GLU A 176 8.59 7.77 -9.67
C GLU A 176 7.40 7.33 -10.53
N GLU A 177 6.20 7.81 -10.20
CA GLU A 177 4.95 7.35 -10.78
C GLU A 177 4.06 8.52 -11.20
N HIS A 178 3.28 8.30 -12.26
CA HIS A 178 2.26 9.23 -12.69
C HIS A 178 1.04 8.54 -13.30
N LEU A 179 -0.11 9.21 -13.22
CA LEU A 179 -1.35 8.80 -13.87
C LEU A 179 -1.76 9.89 -14.86
N LYS A 180 -2.01 9.52 -16.11
CA LYS A 180 -2.52 10.46 -17.12
C LYS A 180 -3.98 10.78 -16.86
N LYS A 181 -4.34 12.06 -16.92
CA LYS A 181 -5.70 12.57 -16.72
C LYS A 181 -6.00 13.64 -17.78
N GLY A 182 -6.48 13.22 -18.95
CA GLY A 182 -6.71 14.14 -20.08
C GLY A 182 -5.42 14.85 -20.49
N GLU A 183 -5.40 16.19 -20.36
CA GLU A 183 -4.24 17.04 -20.67
C GLU A 183 -3.27 17.21 -19.48
N THR A 184 -3.65 16.76 -18.29
CA THR A 184 -2.83 16.82 -17.08
C THR A 184 -2.30 15.44 -16.69
N SER A 185 -1.39 15.42 -15.72
CA SER A 185 -0.95 14.19 -15.06
C SER A 185 -0.87 14.38 -13.56
N VAL A 186 -1.12 13.30 -12.85
CA VAL A 186 -1.09 13.23 -11.39
C VAL A 186 0.17 12.49 -10.98
N PHE A 187 1.02 13.12 -10.18
CA PHE A 187 2.35 12.62 -9.77
C PHE A 187 2.35 12.25 -8.29
N TYR A 188 3.10 11.20 -7.95
CA TYR A 188 3.24 10.75 -6.57
C TYR A 188 4.52 9.94 -6.34
N HIS A 189 4.96 9.92 -5.08
CA HIS A 189 6.06 9.08 -4.64
C HIS A 189 5.57 7.73 -4.15
N ARG A 190 6.37 6.69 -4.40
CA ARG A 190 6.14 5.34 -3.88
C ARG A 190 7.43 4.75 -3.33
N LEU A 191 7.30 3.84 -2.36
CA LEU A 191 8.42 3.00 -1.95
C LEU A 191 8.97 2.23 -3.16
N ARG A 192 10.29 2.22 -3.28
CA ARG A 192 11.00 1.40 -4.28
C ARG A 192 11.14 -0.02 -3.75
N SER A 193 11.35 -0.99 -4.64
CA SER A 193 11.48 -2.40 -4.24
C SER A 193 12.55 -2.63 -3.17
N ALA A 194 13.71 -1.98 -3.27
CA ALA A 194 14.77 -2.10 -2.25
C ALA A 194 14.38 -1.50 -0.88
N GLU A 195 13.46 -0.53 -0.86
CA GLU A 195 12.95 0.09 0.37
C GLU A 195 11.90 -0.81 1.02
N GLU A 196 11.00 -1.39 0.21
CA GLU A 196 10.08 -2.44 0.67
C GLU A 196 10.85 -3.64 1.22
N ASP A 197 11.90 -4.07 0.54
CA ASP A 197 12.78 -5.17 0.97
C ASP A 197 13.44 -4.88 2.32
N LEU A 198 13.92 -3.65 2.51
CA LEU A 198 14.49 -3.24 3.78
C LEU A 198 13.45 -3.34 4.89
N ILE A 199 12.24 -2.79 4.67
CA ILE A 199 11.15 -2.78 5.64
C ILE A 199 10.71 -4.20 6.00
N LEU A 200 10.60 -5.07 5.01
CA LEU A 200 10.17 -6.47 5.18
C LEU A 200 11.28 -7.38 5.72
N GLY A 201 12.51 -6.87 5.82
CA GLY A 201 13.64 -7.61 6.34
C GLY A 201 14.11 -8.70 5.40
N VAL A 202 14.24 -8.39 4.10
CA VAL A 202 14.63 -9.34 3.06
C VAL A 202 16.15 -9.56 3.05
N TYR A 203 16.57 -10.81 3.03
CA TYR A 203 17.94 -11.28 2.86
C TYR A 203 18.04 -12.06 1.54
N SER A 204 19.17 -11.92 0.86
CA SER A 204 19.56 -12.80 -0.25
C SER A 204 20.45 -13.91 0.30
N ILE A 205 20.12 -15.18 0.06
CA ILE A 205 20.93 -16.36 0.42
C ILE A 205 21.50 -16.94 -0.87
N LYS A 206 22.81 -17.13 -0.96
CA LYS A 206 23.44 -17.80 -2.11
C LYS A 206 23.00 -19.26 -2.17
N MET A 207 22.55 -19.72 -3.33
CA MET A 207 22.32 -21.13 -3.61
C MET A 207 23.52 -21.71 -4.36
N ASN A 208 23.81 -23.00 -4.14
CA ASN A 208 24.84 -23.75 -4.86
C ASN A 208 24.49 -24.10 -6.32
N GLN A 209 23.33 -23.67 -6.83
CA GLN A 209 22.95 -23.89 -8.22
C GLN A 209 23.44 -22.73 -9.09
N LEU A 210 24.22 -23.06 -10.12
CA LEU A 210 24.63 -22.11 -11.17
C LEU A 210 23.38 -21.65 -11.92
N ASN A 211 23.26 -20.34 -12.11
CA ASN A 211 22.19 -19.81 -12.94
C ASN A 211 22.43 -20.25 -14.40
N HIS A 212 21.52 -21.05 -14.98
CA HIS A 212 21.64 -21.52 -16.36
C HIS A 212 21.69 -20.40 -17.40
N ILE A 213 21.31 -19.18 -17.01
CA ILE A 213 21.27 -17.97 -17.85
C ILE A 213 22.53 -17.10 -17.64
N ASP A 214 23.16 -17.16 -16.46
CA ASP A 214 24.38 -16.43 -16.14
C ASP A 214 25.38 -17.35 -15.43
N PRO A 215 26.36 -17.91 -16.16
CA PRO A 215 27.39 -18.81 -15.61
C PRO A 215 28.25 -18.17 -14.51
N SER A 216 28.20 -16.84 -14.34
CA SER A 216 28.90 -16.09 -13.29
C SER A 216 28.02 -15.76 -12.07
N GLY A 217 26.70 -15.93 -12.21
CA GLY A 217 25.70 -15.61 -11.20
C GLY A 217 25.31 -16.84 -10.38
N HIS A 218 25.52 -16.77 -9.07
CA HIS A 218 24.91 -17.73 -8.15
C HIS A 218 23.40 -17.42 -8.09
N GLN A 219 22.54 -18.44 -8.16
CA GLN A 219 21.13 -18.24 -7.89
C GLN A 219 20.95 -17.77 -6.43
N GLU A 220 20.14 -16.73 -6.18
CA GLU A 220 19.89 -16.23 -4.83
C GLU A 220 18.47 -16.56 -4.37
N GLU A 221 18.34 -17.15 -3.19
CA GLU A 221 17.06 -17.27 -2.49
C GLU A 221 16.74 -15.98 -1.76
N ARG A 222 15.54 -15.45 -1.95
CA ARG A 222 15.05 -14.30 -1.18
C ARG A 222 14.21 -14.78 -0.01
N VAL A 223 14.70 -14.56 1.20
CA VAL A 223 14.01 -14.89 2.46
C VAL A 223 13.77 -13.63 3.28
N SER A 224 12.79 -13.62 4.17
CA SER A 224 12.32 -12.39 4.81
C SER A 224 11.69 -12.62 6.18
N TRP A 225 11.77 -11.60 7.04
CA TRP A 225 11.14 -11.60 8.36
C TRP A 225 9.63 -11.40 8.30
N TRP A 226 9.16 -10.75 7.25
CA TRP A 226 7.74 -10.50 6.98
C TRP A 226 7.39 -10.96 5.56
N PRO A 227 6.14 -11.36 5.28
CA PRO A 227 5.76 -11.74 3.93
C PRO A 227 5.99 -10.57 2.98
N GLN A 228 6.64 -10.83 1.85
CA GLN A 228 6.78 -9.83 0.81
C GLN A 228 5.40 -9.42 0.27
N ALA A 229 5.33 -8.21 -0.28
CA ALA A 229 4.11 -7.62 -0.81
C ALA A 229 3.27 -8.62 -1.62
N GLY A 230 3.87 -9.32 -2.58
CA GLY A 230 3.18 -10.30 -3.42
C GLY A 230 2.60 -11.49 -2.64
N ALA A 231 3.23 -11.96 -1.56
CA ALA A 231 2.68 -13.03 -0.74
C ALA A 231 1.46 -12.54 0.05
N PHE A 232 1.56 -11.38 0.71
CA PHE A 232 0.47 -10.83 1.52
C PHE A 232 -0.71 -10.34 0.66
N PHE A 233 -0.46 -9.55 -0.40
CA PHE A 233 -1.53 -8.98 -1.23
C PHE A 233 -2.37 -10.05 -1.94
N ASN A 234 -1.78 -11.19 -2.26
CA ASN A 234 -2.49 -12.32 -2.88
C ASN A 234 -3.09 -13.29 -1.85
N SER A 235 -2.89 -13.05 -0.56
CA SER A 235 -3.45 -13.89 0.50
C SER A 235 -4.89 -13.54 0.81
N GLU A 236 -5.59 -14.47 1.44
CA GLU A 236 -6.98 -14.30 1.87
C GLU A 236 -7.13 -13.34 3.06
N LEU A 237 -6.02 -13.00 3.74
CA LEU A 237 -6.00 -11.96 4.77
C LEU A 237 -6.14 -10.56 4.16
N ASN A 238 -5.67 -10.35 2.92
CA ASN A 238 -5.77 -9.07 2.26
C ASN A 238 -7.14 -8.90 1.58
N VAL A 239 -8.08 -8.30 2.30
CA VAL A 239 -9.40 -7.93 1.79
C VAL A 239 -9.51 -6.45 1.40
N GLY A 240 -8.37 -5.78 1.19
CA GLY A 240 -8.30 -4.34 0.87
C GLY A 240 -8.11 -3.40 2.08
N TRP A 241 -8.28 -3.92 3.29
CA TRP A 241 -8.04 -3.22 4.55
C TRP A 241 -7.45 -4.15 5.61
N TRP A 242 -6.89 -3.56 6.67
CA TRP A 242 -6.30 -4.24 7.82
C TRP A 242 -7.39 -4.67 8.81
N THR A 243 -7.83 -5.93 8.70
CA THR A 243 -8.85 -6.51 9.58
C THR A 243 -8.29 -6.94 10.93
N GLN A 244 -9.19 -7.33 11.85
CA GLN A 244 -8.80 -7.97 13.11
C GLN A 244 -8.02 -9.28 12.88
N ASP A 245 -8.34 -10.04 11.82
CA ASP A 245 -7.60 -11.26 11.47
C ASP A 245 -6.16 -10.94 11.04
N CYS A 246 -5.96 -9.86 10.26
CA CYS A 246 -4.63 -9.34 9.95
C CYS A 246 -3.85 -8.99 11.22
N GLU A 247 -4.49 -8.30 12.19
CA GLU A 247 -3.84 -7.94 13.44
C GLU A 247 -3.51 -9.17 14.30
N ASN A 248 -4.43 -10.13 14.42
CA ASN A 248 -4.20 -11.36 15.17
C ASN A 248 -3.02 -12.14 14.60
N TRP A 249 -2.99 -12.32 13.28
CA TRP A 249 -1.88 -12.95 12.57
C TRP A 249 -0.57 -12.18 12.79
N PHE A 250 -0.58 -10.86 12.63
CA PHE A 250 0.61 -10.02 12.79
C PHE A 250 1.17 -10.09 14.22
N GLN A 251 0.31 -10.05 15.23
CA GLN A 251 0.70 -10.20 16.63
C GLN A 251 1.22 -11.60 16.95
N GLU A 252 0.71 -12.65 16.31
CA GLU A 252 1.26 -14.01 16.43
C GLU A 252 2.71 -14.05 15.93
N ILE A 253 2.98 -13.47 14.75
CA ILE A 253 4.33 -13.37 14.19
C ILE A 253 5.24 -12.55 15.12
N LEU A 254 4.79 -11.39 15.62
CA LEU A 254 5.52 -10.61 16.64
C LEU A 254 5.80 -11.42 17.91
N GLY A 255 4.86 -12.23 18.36
CA GLY A 255 5.02 -13.11 19.52
C GLY A 255 6.15 -14.12 19.33
N GLN A 256 6.31 -14.66 18.12
CA GLN A 256 7.39 -15.59 17.78
C GLN A 256 8.77 -14.90 17.79
N PHE A 257 8.84 -13.65 17.33
CA PHE A 257 10.06 -12.85 17.45
C PHE A 257 10.46 -12.65 18.91
N ARG A 258 9.50 -12.33 19.79
CA ARG A 258 9.76 -12.17 21.24
C ARG A 258 10.24 -13.47 21.89
N LYS A 259 9.79 -14.62 21.39
CA LYS A 259 10.19 -15.95 21.86
C LYS A 259 11.49 -16.47 21.22
N ASN A 260 12.11 -15.72 20.30
CA ASN A 260 13.25 -16.14 19.48
C ASN A 260 12.97 -17.42 18.65
N THR A 261 11.72 -17.64 18.23
CA THR A 261 11.33 -18.79 17.41
C THR A 261 10.97 -18.41 15.97
N ALA A 262 11.09 -17.13 15.61
CA ALA A 262 10.83 -16.66 14.27
C ALA A 262 11.90 -17.15 13.29
N GLN A 263 11.48 -17.45 12.06
CA GLN A 263 12.35 -17.94 10.99
C GLN A 263 12.23 -17.02 9.78
N LEU A 264 13.33 -16.84 9.07
CA LEU A 264 13.30 -16.24 7.74
C LEU A 264 12.58 -17.20 6.78
N LEU A 265 11.57 -16.70 6.09
CA LEU A 265 10.79 -17.48 5.12
C LEU A 265 10.89 -16.87 3.73
N ASN A 266 10.95 -17.74 2.72
CA ASN A 266 10.76 -17.34 1.33
C ASN A 266 9.27 -17.11 1.01
N ASN A 267 8.99 -16.55 -0.17
CA ASN A 267 7.61 -16.23 -0.58
C ASN A 267 6.68 -17.44 -0.61
N ALA A 268 7.15 -18.62 -1.02
CA ALA A 268 6.32 -19.83 -1.06
C ALA A 268 5.91 -20.29 0.34
N ARG A 269 6.86 -20.25 1.30
CA ARG A 269 6.59 -20.58 2.71
C ARG A 269 5.68 -19.55 3.36
N TRP A 270 5.88 -18.27 3.06
CA TRP A 270 4.95 -17.21 3.49
C TRP A 270 3.54 -17.45 2.95
N ALA A 271 3.38 -17.68 1.65
CA ALA A 271 2.09 -17.94 1.02
C ALA A 271 1.37 -19.14 1.63
N LYS A 272 2.09 -20.22 1.97
CA LYS A 272 1.52 -21.37 2.68
C LYS A 272 1.08 -21.01 4.11
N ARG A 273 1.86 -20.17 4.80
CA ARG A 273 1.66 -19.80 6.20
C ARG A 273 0.50 -18.83 6.42
N ILE A 274 0.28 -17.92 5.48
CA ILE A 274 -0.78 -16.91 5.53
C ILE A 274 -2.09 -17.36 4.86
N ARG A 275 -2.12 -18.60 4.37
CA ARG A 275 -3.28 -19.17 3.67
C ARG A 275 -4.48 -19.23 4.61
N GLY A 276 -5.58 -18.61 4.20
CA GLY A 276 -6.83 -18.54 4.95
C GLY A 276 -8.05 -19.06 4.18
N TYR A 277 -9.23 -18.56 4.54
CA TYR A 277 -10.51 -18.93 3.92
C TYR A 277 -10.81 -18.08 2.68
N ASN A 278 -10.84 -18.71 1.49
CA ASN A 278 -11.10 -18.06 0.19
C ASN A 278 -12.45 -17.32 0.06
N ALA A 279 -13.37 -17.46 1.00
CA ALA A 279 -14.67 -16.77 0.94
C ALA A 279 -14.53 -15.25 1.14
N ALA A 280 -13.70 -14.81 2.09
CA ALA A 280 -13.53 -13.39 2.40
C ALA A 280 -12.90 -12.62 1.23
N LEU A 281 -11.87 -13.19 0.60
CA LEU A 281 -11.23 -12.62 -0.57
C LEU A 281 -12.21 -12.46 -1.75
N ARG A 282 -13.06 -13.47 -1.99
CA ARG A 282 -14.10 -13.39 -3.04
C ARG A 282 -15.13 -12.31 -2.74
N ALA A 283 -15.61 -12.23 -1.49
CA ALA A 283 -16.56 -11.21 -1.08
C ALA A 283 -15.98 -9.79 -1.25
N SER A 284 -14.71 -9.59 -0.86
CA SER A 284 -14.00 -8.32 -1.02
C SER A 284 -13.87 -7.92 -2.49
N LYS A 285 -13.44 -8.84 -3.37
CA LYS A 285 -13.36 -8.58 -4.82
C LYS A 285 -14.72 -8.24 -5.43
N ASN A 286 -15.77 -8.94 -5.03
CA ASN A 286 -17.12 -8.65 -5.51
C ASN A 286 -17.62 -7.29 -5.02
N LEU A 287 -17.35 -6.93 -3.76
CA LEU A 287 -17.69 -5.62 -3.21
C LEU A 287 -16.97 -4.51 -3.97
N ASP A 288 -15.67 -4.69 -4.23
CA ASP A 288 -14.88 -3.71 -4.97
C ASP A 288 -15.39 -3.52 -6.39
N ALA A 289 -15.76 -4.60 -7.09
CA ALA A 289 -16.38 -4.52 -8.41
C ALA A 289 -17.72 -3.76 -8.40
N ILE A 290 -18.62 -4.06 -7.45
CA ILE A 290 -19.90 -3.34 -7.32
C ILE A 290 -19.68 -1.86 -7.03
N CYS A 291 -18.70 -1.53 -6.18
CA CYS A 291 -18.34 -0.15 -5.88
C CYS A 291 -17.73 0.56 -7.09
N ALA A 292 -16.96 -0.14 -7.92
CA ALA A 292 -16.39 0.40 -9.15
C ALA A 292 -17.50 0.75 -10.15
N ASP A 293 -18.41 -0.19 -10.40
CA ASP A 293 -19.57 0.02 -11.28
C ASP A 293 -20.38 1.25 -10.83
N PHE A 294 -20.65 1.36 -9.53
CA PHE A 294 -21.34 2.52 -8.97
C PHE A 294 -20.60 3.84 -9.21
N LEU A 295 -19.29 3.89 -8.97
CA LEU A 295 -18.48 5.09 -9.19
C LEU A 295 -18.39 5.47 -10.68
N ASP A 296 -18.35 4.49 -11.57
CA ASP A 296 -18.25 4.71 -13.02
C ASP A 296 -19.53 5.26 -13.64
N THR A 297 -20.71 5.02 -13.04
CA THR A 297 -21.98 5.63 -13.50
C THR A 297 -22.04 7.16 -13.36
N GLY A 298 -20.96 7.81 -12.91
CA GLY A 298 -20.94 9.24 -12.62
C GLY A 298 -21.78 9.57 -11.39
N ALA A 299 -21.98 8.59 -10.50
CA ALA A 299 -22.77 8.73 -9.28
C ALA A 299 -22.21 9.79 -8.33
N LEU A 300 -20.92 10.14 -8.44
CA LEU A 300 -20.19 11.00 -7.51
C LEU A 300 -19.16 11.93 -8.20
N THR A 301 -19.17 11.99 -9.54
CA THR A 301 -18.37 12.92 -10.36
C THR A 301 -19.08 14.24 -10.58
#